data_AF-A0A519J2P9-F1
#
_entry.id   AF-A0A519J2P9-F1
#
_cell.length_a   1.000
_cell.length_b   1.000
_cell.length_c   1.000
_cell.angle_alpha   90.00
_cell.angle_beta   90.00
_cell.angle_gamma   90.00
#
_symmetry.space_group_name_H-M   'P 1'
#
loop_
_entity.id
_entity.type
_entity.pdbx_description
1 polymer ?
#
loop_
_entity_poly.entity_id
_entity_poly.type
_entity_poly.pdbx_seq_one_letter_code
_entity_poly.pdbx_strand_id
1 'polypeptide(L)'
;MPSLPPTFRPANAVTRRDTNRASDARRGSARERGYTSAWDRASRGHLRSSPLCRYCELIDEVTAATLTDHLYPHRGDQALFWNRTYWISCCKPCHDGFKQRLERQGRMALDNLAVRLGLPPLPPSSAPILRGT
;
A
#
# COMPACT_ATOMS: atom_id res chain seq x y z
N MET A 1 29.02 2.14 -31.80
CA MET A 1 28.12 1.67 -30.72
C MET A 1 27.30 0.51 -31.28
N PRO A 2 27.39 -0.72 -30.74
CA PRO A 2 26.50 -1.78 -31.18
C PRO A 2 25.06 -1.42 -30.80
N SER A 3 24.15 -1.41 -31.78
CA SER A 3 22.72 -1.21 -31.56
C SER A 3 22.09 -2.48 -30.99
N LEU A 4 21.27 -2.35 -29.95
CA LEU A 4 20.52 -3.47 -29.39
C LEU A 4 19.61 -4.09 -30.47
N PRO A 5 19.61 -5.41 -30.68
CA PRO A 5 18.68 -6.03 -31.60
C PRO A 5 17.24 -5.83 -31.11
N PRO A 6 16.27 -5.65 -32.03
CA PRO A 6 14.87 -5.53 -31.66
C PRO A 6 14.42 -6.79 -30.91
N THR A 7 13.75 -6.60 -29.79
CA THR A 7 13.18 -7.70 -29.02
C THR A 7 11.98 -8.28 -29.76
N PHE A 8 12.01 -9.60 -30.01
CA PHE A 8 10.88 -10.30 -30.60
C PHE A 8 9.63 -10.13 -29.70
N ARG A 9 8.54 -9.64 -30.29
CA ARG A 9 7.22 -9.57 -29.66
C ARG A 9 6.23 -10.33 -30.54
N PRO A 10 5.59 -11.39 -30.02
CA PRO A 10 4.57 -12.09 -30.80
C PRO A 10 3.37 -11.16 -31.06
N ALA A 11 2.70 -11.33 -32.20
CA ALA A 11 1.57 -10.48 -32.62
C ALA A 11 0.42 -10.44 -31.59
N ASN A 12 0.25 -11.52 -30.81
CA ASN A 12 -0.78 -11.65 -29.77
C ASN A 12 -0.21 -11.49 -28.35
N ALA A 13 0.95 -10.85 -28.19
CA ALA A 13 1.51 -10.58 -26.86
C ALA A 13 0.58 -9.69 -26.05
N VAL A 14 0.14 -10.17 -24.89
CA VAL A 14 -0.59 -9.35 -23.92
C VAL A 14 0.32 -8.21 -23.48
N THR A 15 -0.11 -6.97 -23.68
CA THR A 15 0.70 -5.82 -23.30
C THR A 15 0.55 -5.53 -21.81
N ARG A 16 1.50 -4.79 -21.24
CA ARG A 16 1.39 -4.27 -19.87
C ARG A 16 0.12 -3.41 -19.67
N ARG A 17 -0.33 -2.73 -20.71
CA ARG A 17 -1.56 -1.93 -20.66
C ARG A 17 -2.78 -2.84 -20.49
N ASP A 18 -2.81 -3.97 -21.20
CA ASP A 18 -3.92 -4.93 -21.13
C ASP A 18 -3.95 -5.63 -19.77
N THR A 19 -2.79 -6.06 -19.26
CA THR A 19 -2.71 -6.65 -17.91
C THR A 19 -3.14 -5.67 -16.82
N ASN A 20 -2.71 -4.41 -16.91
CA ASN A 20 -3.13 -3.36 -15.99
C ASN A 20 -4.64 -3.13 -16.06
N ARG A 21 -5.23 -3.04 -17.26
CA ARG A 21 -6.69 -2.86 -17.43
C ARG A 21 -7.49 -4.00 -16.82
N ALA A 22 -7.08 -5.24 -17.07
CA ALA A 22 -7.73 -6.41 -16.49
C ALA A 22 -7.61 -6.43 -14.97
N SER A 23 -6.45 -6.02 -14.43
CA SER A 23 -6.25 -5.86 -12.98
C SER A 23 -7.14 -4.76 -12.39
N ASP A 24 -7.24 -3.63 -13.09
CA ASP A 24 -8.04 -2.48 -12.69
C ASP A 24 -9.55 -2.80 -12.70
N ALA A 25 -10.01 -3.60 -13.67
CA ALA A 25 -11.38 -4.09 -13.73
C ALA A 25 -11.70 -5.03 -12.55
N ARG A 26 -10.79 -5.94 -12.18
CA ARG A 26 -10.99 -6.86 -11.03
C ARG A 26 -11.02 -6.16 -9.68
N ARG A 27 -10.22 -5.10 -9.49
CA ARG A 27 -10.15 -4.37 -8.21
C ARG A 27 -11.30 -3.36 -8.03
N GLY A 28 -11.97 -2.96 -9.10
CA GLY A 28 -12.96 -1.88 -9.08
C GLY A 28 -12.35 -0.46 -8.98
N SER A 29 -13.22 0.54 -8.94
CA SER A 29 -12.84 1.94 -8.81
C SER A 29 -12.30 2.28 -7.43
N ALA A 30 -11.57 3.38 -7.30
CA ALA A 30 -11.08 3.86 -6.01
C ALA A 30 -12.24 4.16 -5.03
N ARG A 31 -13.35 4.73 -5.53
CA ARG A 31 -14.51 5.10 -4.71
C ARG A 31 -15.23 3.86 -4.17
N GLU A 32 -15.40 2.80 -4.98
CA GLU A 32 -15.94 1.50 -4.53
C GLU A 32 -15.08 0.84 -3.45
N ARG A 33 -13.76 1.06 -3.47
CA ARG A 33 -12.84 0.55 -2.45
C ARG A 33 -12.79 1.37 -1.16
N GLY A 34 -13.55 2.47 -1.07
CA GLY A 34 -13.64 3.32 0.14
C GLY A 34 -12.86 4.63 0.08
N TYR A 35 -12.08 4.88 -0.97
CA TYR A 35 -11.34 6.13 -1.17
C TYR A 35 -12.28 7.26 -1.61
N THR A 36 -13.22 7.67 -0.77
CA THR A 36 -14.28 8.68 -1.01
C THR A 36 -13.86 10.11 -0.64
N SER A 37 -14.73 11.11 -0.82
CA SER A 37 -14.44 12.49 -0.39
C SER A 37 -14.23 12.61 1.12
N ALA A 38 -14.84 11.70 1.90
CA ALA A 38 -14.58 11.56 3.33
C ALA A 38 -13.12 11.14 3.58
N TRP A 39 -12.59 10.21 2.79
CA TRP A 39 -11.18 9.81 2.84
C TRP A 39 -10.29 10.99 2.48
N ASP A 40 -10.60 11.70 1.38
CA ASP A 40 -9.83 12.86 0.92
C ASP A 40 -9.74 13.95 2.01
N ARG A 41 -10.80 14.15 2.79
CA ARG A 41 -10.81 15.07 3.94
C ARG A 41 -9.97 14.53 5.10
N ALA A 42 -10.14 13.26 5.46
CA ALA A 42 -9.45 12.68 6.61
C ALA A 42 -7.94 12.53 6.37
N SER A 43 -7.52 12.09 5.18
CA SER A 43 -6.12 11.97 4.77
C SER A 43 -5.41 13.33 4.79
N ARG A 44 -6.04 14.40 4.28
CA ARG A 44 -5.48 15.76 4.42
C ARG A 44 -5.35 16.21 5.87
N GLY A 45 -6.30 15.83 6.73
CA GLY A 45 -6.20 16.06 8.17
C GLY A 45 -4.97 15.38 8.76
N HIS A 46 -4.80 14.08 8.47
CA HIS A 46 -3.67 13.28 8.93
C HIS A 46 -2.32 13.86 8.45
N LEU A 47 -2.19 14.18 7.17
CA LEU A 47 -0.94 14.75 6.62
C LEU A 47 -0.57 16.10 7.23
N ARG A 48 -1.54 16.92 7.65
CA ARG A 48 -1.24 18.17 8.37
C ARG A 48 -0.69 17.94 9.77
N SER A 49 -1.16 16.90 10.45
CA SER A 49 -0.68 16.51 11.79
C SER A 49 0.58 15.65 11.75
N SER A 50 0.90 15.04 10.61
CA SER A 50 2.05 14.17 10.41
C SER A 50 2.70 14.49 9.05
N PRO A 51 3.42 15.62 8.94
CA PRO A 51 3.89 16.12 7.65
C PRO A 51 5.13 15.39 7.10
N LEU A 52 5.75 14.50 7.88
CA LEU A 52 6.99 13.80 7.51
C LEU A 52 6.73 12.34 7.16
N CYS A 53 7.59 11.80 6.29
CA CYS A 53 7.56 10.42 5.87
C CYS A 53 8.07 9.51 6.99
N ARG A 54 7.18 8.75 7.60
CA ARG A 54 7.53 7.84 8.70
C ARG A 54 8.48 6.72 8.32
N TYR A 55 8.60 6.39 7.04
CA TYR A 55 9.58 5.40 6.58
C TYR A 55 10.98 5.99 6.44
N CYS A 56 11.10 7.26 6.05
CA CYS A 56 12.38 7.96 6.01
C CYS A 56 12.90 8.22 7.43
N GLU A 57 12.00 8.53 8.38
CA GLU A 57 12.37 8.69 9.80
C GLU A 57 13.04 7.44 10.38
N LEU A 58 12.68 6.23 9.94
CA LEU A 58 13.30 4.97 10.40
C LEU A 58 14.77 4.81 10.01
N ILE A 59 15.26 5.65 9.10
CA ILE A 59 16.65 5.69 8.64
C ILE A 59 17.25 7.08 8.84
N ASP A 60 16.71 7.85 9.79
CA ASP A 60 17.16 9.20 10.16
C ASP A 60 17.13 10.23 9.02
N GLU A 61 16.26 10.02 8.04
CA GLU A 61 16.06 10.92 6.90
C GLU A 61 14.78 11.76 7.06
N VAL A 62 14.87 13.06 6.74
CA VAL A 62 13.74 13.99 6.79
C VAL A 62 13.21 14.21 5.38
N THR A 63 12.02 13.69 5.10
CA THR A 63 11.35 13.87 3.81
C THR A 63 9.87 14.21 4.05
N ALA A 64 9.34 15.18 3.31
CA ALA A 64 7.93 15.52 3.37
C ALA A 64 7.05 14.33 2.93
N ALA A 65 6.01 14.03 3.71
CA ALA A 65 4.98 13.09 3.31
C ALA A 65 4.08 13.71 2.24
N THR A 66 3.74 12.91 1.23
CA THR A 66 2.89 13.33 0.11
C THR A 66 1.56 12.60 0.09
N LEU A 67 1.43 11.50 0.82
CA LEU A 67 0.24 10.66 0.85
C LEU A 67 0.08 9.94 2.19
N THR A 68 -1.17 9.55 2.49
CA THR A 68 -1.49 8.65 3.60
C THR A 68 -1.59 7.23 3.07
N ASP A 69 -0.73 6.36 3.58
CA ASP A 69 -0.69 4.93 3.30
C ASP A 69 -1.44 4.13 4.37
N HIS A 70 -1.94 2.96 3.97
CA HIS A 70 -2.40 1.94 4.91
C HIS A 70 -1.27 0.93 5.13
N LEU A 71 -0.69 0.89 6.34
CA LEU A 71 0.40 -0.04 6.67
C LEU A 71 0.02 -1.49 6.33
N TYR A 72 -1.23 -1.86 6.61
CA TYR A 72 -1.81 -3.14 6.24
C TYR A 72 -2.81 -2.95 5.09
N PRO A 73 -2.66 -3.69 3.97
CA PRO A 73 -3.63 -3.64 2.88
C PRO A 73 -5.02 -4.04 3.36
N HIS A 74 -5.98 -3.11 3.29
CA HIS A 74 -7.31 -3.30 3.84
C HIS A 74 -8.15 -4.36 3.09
N ARG A 75 -7.87 -4.62 1.80
CA ARG A 75 -8.55 -5.66 0.98
C ARG A 75 -10.10 -5.61 1.03
N GLY A 76 -10.67 -4.43 1.23
CA GLY A 76 -12.12 -4.22 1.34
C GLY A 76 -12.66 -4.13 2.78
N ASP A 77 -11.87 -4.51 3.78
CA ASP A 77 -12.22 -4.34 5.20
C ASP A 77 -12.28 -2.84 5.55
N GLN A 78 -13.49 -2.33 5.79
CA GLN A 78 -13.71 -0.92 6.13
C GLN A 78 -13.27 -0.57 7.55
N ALA A 79 -13.30 -1.51 8.49
CA ALA A 79 -12.81 -1.27 9.85
C ALA A 79 -11.29 -1.03 9.81
N LEU A 80 -10.56 -1.86 9.07
CA LEU A 80 -9.12 -1.66 8.86
C LEU A 80 -8.83 -0.40 8.01
N PHE A 81 -9.63 -0.12 6.98
CA PHE A 81 -9.47 1.07 6.14
C PHE A 81 -9.51 2.37 6.95
N TRP A 82 -10.44 2.48 7.90
CA TRP A 82 -10.64 3.65 8.75
C TRP A 82 -9.83 3.63 10.05
N ASN A 83 -9.07 2.56 10.31
CA ASN A 83 -8.24 2.47 11.50
C ASN A 83 -6.99 3.37 11.36
N ARG A 84 -7.08 4.56 11.97
CA ARG A 84 -6.03 5.58 11.93
C ARG A 84 -4.72 5.15 12.57
N THR A 85 -4.72 4.15 13.46
CA THR A 85 -3.49 3.60 14.04
C THR A 85 -2.54 3.07 12.96
N TYR A 86 -3.09 2.57 11.85
CA TYR A 86 -2.33 2.01 10.73
C TYR A 86 -2.22 2.96 9.54
N TRP A 87 -2.59 4.24 9.72
CA TRP A 87 -2.35 5.27 8.71
C TRP A 87 -0.92 5.78 8.85
N ILE A 88 -0.18 5.73 7.75
CA ILE A 88 1.22 6.15 7.71
C ILE A 88 1.36 7.31 6.74
N SER A 89 1.87 8.44 7.22
CA SER A 89 2.31 9.53 6.35
C SER A 89 3.61 9.12 5.66
N CYS A 90 3.63 9.08 4.33
CA CYS A 90 4.82 8.69 3.57
C CYS A 90 5.00 9.46 2.26
N CYS A 91 6.23 9.45 1.76
CA CYS A 91 6.58 9.98 0.45
C CYS A 91 6.33 8.94 -0.64
N LYS A 92 6.11 9.39 -1.88
CA LYS A 92 5.86 8.53 -3.03
C LYS A 92 6.96 7.45 -3.27
N PRO A 93 8.27 7.75 -3.16
CA PRO A 93 9.32 6.72 -3.32
C PRO A 93 9.21 5.58 -2.31
N CYS A 94 8.96 5.88 -1.03
CA CYS A 94 8.82 4.83 -0.02
C CYS A 94 7.52 4.06 -0.21
N HIS A 95 6.42 4.72 -0.58
CA HIS A 95 5.15 4.06 -0.89
C HIS A 95 5.31 3.07 -2.06
N ASP A 96 5.78 3.54 -3.22
CA ASP A 96 5.82 2.73 -4.45
C ASP A 96 6.94 1.67 -4.45
N GLY A 97 7.96 1.85 -3.61
CA GLY A 97 9.14 0.99 -3.55
C GLY A 97 9.25 0.17 -2.26
N PHE A 98 9.61 0.82 -1.16
CA PHE A 98 9.89 0.16 0.13
C PHE A 98 8.65 -0.57 0.66
N LYS A 99 7.52 0.12 0.75
CA LYS A 99 6.25 -0.45 1.24
C LYS A 99 5.76 -1.56 0.34
N GLN A 100 5.70 -1.34 -0.98
CA GLN A 100 5.31 -2.39 -1.93
C GLN A 100 6.18 -3.65 -1.85
N ARG A 101 7.48 -3.54 -1.54
CA ARG A 101 8.35 -4.70 -1.33
C ARG A 101 7.93 -5.49 -0.09
N LEU A 102 7.65 -4.82 1.01
CA LEU A 102 7.21 -5.47 2.25
C LEU A 102 5.83 -6.11 2.11
N GLU A 103 4.90 -5.46 1.40
CA GLU A 103 3.59 -6.07 1.11
C GLU A 103 3.71 -7.41 0.36
N ARG A 104 4.65 -7.49 -0.60
CA ARG A 104 4.93 -8.74 -1.34
C ARG A 104 5.56 -9.82 -0.48
N GLN A 105 6.33 -9.44 0.54
CA GLN A 105 6.87 -10.38 1.53
C GLN A 105 5.79 -10.89 2.49
N GLY A 106 4.70 -10.13 2.65
CA GLY A 106 3.51 -10.56 3.36
C GLY A 106 3.41 -10.03 4.79
N ARG A 107 2.49 -10.60 5.55
CA ARG A 107 2.04 -10.08 6.85
C ARG A 107 3.16 -9.92 7.87
N MET A 108 4.03 -10.92 8.03
CA MET A 108 5.13 -10.85 9.01
C MET A 108 6.07 -9.67 8.76
N ALA A 109 6.34 -9.33 7.49
CA ALA A 109 7.18 -8.18 7.16
C ALA A 109 6.49 -6.85 7.56
N LEU A 110 5.17 -6.76 7.41
CA LEU A 110 4.38 -5.60 7.83
C LEU A 110 4.27 -5.50 9.35
N ASP A 111 4.16 -6.62 10.06
CA ASP A 111 4.17 -6.66 11.54
C ASP A 111 5.51 -6.18 12.09
N ASN A 112 6.62 -6.64 11.53
CA ASN A 112 7.95 -6.15 11.90
C ASN A 112 8.11 -4.64 11.62
N LEU A 113 7.55 -4.15 10.50
CA LEU A 113 7.53 -2.73 10.21
C LEU A 113 6.66 -1.95 11.20
N ALA A 114 5.50 -2.46 11.61
CA ALA A 114 4.66 -1.83 12.62
C ALA A 114 5.42 -1.60 13.93
N VAL A 115 6.11 -2.64 14.42
CA VAL A 115 6.93 -2.55 15.65
C VAL A 115 8.01 -1.47 15.50
N ARG A 116 8.72 -1.44 14.37
CA ARG A 116 9.76 -0.40 14.12
C ARG A 116 9.18 1.01 14.10
N LEU A 117 7.94 1.18 13.64
CA LEU A 117 7.24 2.46 13.63
C LEU A 117 6.65 2.85 15.00
N GLY A 118 6.82 2.02 16.03
CA GLY A 118 6.24 2.21 17.36
C GLY A 118 4.73 1.92 17.39
N LEU A 119 4.24 1.10 16.46
CA LEU A 119 2.83 0.70 16.36
C LEU A 119 2.67 -0.76 16.82
N PRO A 120 1.54 -1.12 17.44
CA PRO A 120 1.24 -2.53 17.69
C PRO A 120 1.06 -3.27 16.35
N PRO A 121 1.47 -4.54 16.24
CA PRO A 121 1.07 -5.36 15.10
C PRO A 121 -0.45 -5.44 14.99
N LEU A 122 -0.96 -5.56 13.76
CA LEU A 122 -2.39 -5.81 13.55
C LEU A 122 -2.78 -7.07 14.33
N PRO A 123 -3.90 -7.08 15.09
CA PRO A 123 -4.32 -8.29 15.78
C PRO A 123 -4.65 -9.41 14.78
N PRO A 124 -4.62 -10.68 15.22
CA PRO A 124 -5.21 -11.77 14.44
C PRO A 124 -6.70 -11.48 14.25
N SER A 125 -7.22 -11.77 13.06
CA SER A 125 -8.66 -11.64 12.79
C SER A 125 -9.43 -12.55 13.75
N SER A 126 -10.46 -12.03 14.43
CA SER A 126 -11.31 -12.80 15.34
C SER A 126 -12.23 -13.80 14.64
N ALA A 127 -12.13 -13.95 13.31
CA ALA A 127 -12.87 -14.97 12.58
C ALA A 127 -12.40 -16.37 13.03
N PRO A 128 -13.32 -17.26 13.46
CA PRO A 128 -12.93 -18.60 13.89
C PRO A 128 -12.23 -19.31 12.73
N ILE A 129 -11.06 -19.88 13.02
CA ILE A 129 -10.43 -20.84 12.11
C ILE A 129 -11.38 -22.03 12.05
N LEU A 130 -12.25 -22.08 11.03
CA LEU A 130 -12.94 -23.32 10.68
C LEU A 130 -11.87 -24.30 10.21
N ARG A 131 -11.26 -25.00 11.16
CA ARG A 131 -10.48 -26.20 10.89
C ARG A 131 -11.50 -27.25 10.46
N GLY A 132 -11.62 -27.46 9.16
CA GLY A 132 -12.37 -28.58 8.61
C GLY A 132 -11.80 -29.88 9.20
N THR A 133 -12.70 -30.67 9.78
CA THR A 133 -12.51 -32.07 10.17
C THR A 133 -12.40 -32.95 8.94
#